data_AF-A0A5R9ASU5-F1
#
_entry.id   AF-A0A5R9ASU5-F1
#
_cell.length_a   1.000
_cell.length_b   1.000
_cell.length_c   1.000
_cell.angle_alpha   90.00
_cell.angle_beta   90.00
_cell.angle_gamma   90.00
#
_symmetry.space_group_name_H-M   'P 1'
#
loop_
_entity.id
_entity.type
_entity.pdbx_description
1 polymer ?
#
loop_
_entity_poly.entity_id
_entity_poly.type
_entity_poly.pdbx_seq_one_letter_code
_entity_poly.pdbx_strand_id
1 'polypeptide(L)'
;MTLWLNGFKEIFFPNSTVDRVTHVTTQYDMDYLEETFAVKDEWPVTYEPFIQWVIEDNFSNGRTEFEKVSVQFGPDVKPYEKMKLRLLNAGLSVLGILEFLHGHKTINTCMEDPTFVSYLRVFMDKEATPTLDELKEINLDEYKDSLDARFINTNIKDSVSRICSESSAKF
;
A
#
# COMPACT_ATOMS: atom_id res chain seq x y z
N MET A 1 3.43 -8.51 -33.81
CA MET A 1 3.13 -8.92 -32.42
C MET A 1 1.77 -8.41 -31.95
N THR A 2 1.39 -7.16 -32.23
CA THR A 2 0.08 -6.55 -31.87
C THR A 2 -1.13 -7.17 -32.58
N LEU A 3 -1.01 -7.65 -33.83
CA LEU A 3 -2.12 -8.30 -34.55
C LEU A 3 -2.47 -9.70 -34.02
N TRP A 4 -1.54 -10.37 -33.32
CA TRP A 4 -1.78 -11.72 -32.80
C TRP A 4 -2.58 -11.68 -31.49
N LEU A 5 -2.35 -10.68 -30.63
CA LEU A 5 -3.07 -10.53 -29.36
C LEU A 5 -4.49 -9.96 -29.53
N ASN A 6 -4.69 -9.04 -30.48
CA ASN A 6 -6.00 -8.43 -30.72
C ASN A 6 -7.03 -9.36 -31.41
N GLY A 7 -6.59 -10.52 -31.90
CA GLY A 7 -7.45 -11.53 -32.54
C GLY A 7 -8.06 -12.55 -31.57
N PHE A 8 -7.50 -12.70 -30.37
CA PHE A 8 -8.06 -13.58 -29.34
C PHE A 8 -9.04 -12.79 -28.49
N LYS A 9 -10.34 -13.02 -28.71
CA LYS A 9 -11.41 -12.68 -27.75
C LYS A 9 -11.29 -13.41 -26.39
N GLU A 10 -10.20 -14.14 -26.17
CA GLU A 10 -10.03 -15.15 -25.12
C GLU A 10 -8.93 -14.78 -24.11
N ILE A 11 -8.23 -13.65 -24.28
CA ILE A 11 -7.21 -13.21 -23.32
C ILE A 11 -7.69 -11.96 -22.59
N PHE A 12 -7.87 -12.08 -21.28
CA PHE A 12 -8.20 -11.00 -20.38
C PHE A 12 -6.99 -10.58 -19.55
N PHE A 13 -6.94 -9.29 -19.21
CA PHE A 13 -5.91 -8.66 -18.38
C PHE A 13 -6.61 -7.98 -17.19
N PRO A 14 -7.03 -8.74 -16.17
CA PRO A 14 -7.72 -8.18 -15.01
C PRO A 14 -6.85 -7.11 -14.34
N ASN A 15 -7.40 -5.92 -14.16
CA ASN A 15 -6.76 -4.94 -13.29
C ASN A 15 -6.88 -5.40 -11.83
N SER A 16 -5.93 -4.96 -11.00
CA SER A 16 -6.00 -5.20 -9.55
C SER A 16 -5.38 -4.06 -8.77
N THR A 17 -5.85 -3.88 -7.54
CA THR A 17 -5.13 -3.10 -6.53
C THR A 17 -4.61 -4.04 -5.45
N VAL A 18 -3.33 -3.86 -5.10
CA VAL A 18 -2.61 -4.64 -4.11
C VAL A 18 -2.09 -3.70 -3.03
N ASP A 19 -2.34 -4.03 -1.77
CA ASP A 19 -1.88 -3.23 -0.65
C ASP A 19 -1.38 -4.10 0.50
N ARG A 20 -0.06 -4.04 0.71
CA ARG A 20 0.65 -4.55 1.87
C ARG A 20 2.04 -3.94 1.91
N VAL A 21 2.35 -3.21 2.97
CA VAL A 21 3.72 -2.76 3.22
C VAL A 21 4.58 -3.98 3.53
N THR A 22 5.58 -4.21 2.68
CA THR A 22 6.54 -5.31 2.76
C THR A 22 7.94 -4.74 2.68
N HIS A 23 8.82 -5.15 3.58
CA HIS A 23 10.18 -4.61 3.66
C HIS A 23 11.18 -5.45 2.89
N VAL A 24 12.31 -4.81 2.58
CA VAL A 24 13.51 -5.52 2.15
C VAL A 24 14.03 -6.26 3.37
N THR A 25 14.27 -7.56 3.22
CA THR A 25 14.91 -8.39 4.25
C THR A 25 16.23 -7.78 4.70
N THR A 26 16.43 -7.71 6.01
CA THR A 26 17.65 -7.24 6.65
C THR A 26 18.31 -8.34 7.48
N GLN A 27 19.55 -8.13 7.90
CA GLN A 27 20.22 -9.04 8.84
C GLN A 27 19.45 -9.18 10.15
N TYR A 28 18.86 -8.07 10.63
CA TYR A 28 18.03 -8.08 11.83
C TYR A 28 16.83 -9.04 11.71
N ASP A 29 16.17 -9.10 10.55
CA ASP A 29 15.03 -9.99 10.35
C ASP A 29 15.43 -11.47 10.41
N MET A 30 16.59 -11.81 9.81
CA MET A 30 17.15 -13.17 9.85
C MET A 30 17.55 -13.57 11.27
N ASP A 31 18.28 -12.70 11.97
CA ASP A 31 18.72 -12.93 13.35
C ASP A 31 17.50 -13.08 14.28
N TYR A 32 16.49 -12.22 14.13
CA TYR A 32 15.27 -12.26 14.93
C TYR A 32 14.51 -13.60 14.80
N LEU A 33 14.43 -14.14 13.58
CA LEU A 33 13.78 -15.43 13.31
C LEU A 33 14.53 -16.60 13.95
N GLU A 34 15.86 -16.60 13.84
CA GLU A 34 16.71 -17.65 14.43
C GLU A 34 16.66 -17.58 15.96
N GLU A 35 16.78 -16.39 16.55
CA GLU A 35 16.79 -16.19 18.00
C GLU A 35 15.43 -16.41 18.66
N THR A 36 14.34 -15.95 18.03
CA THR A 36 12.99 -15.97 18.64
C THR A 36 12.25 -17.26 18.36
N PHE A 37 12.41 -17.83 17.16
CA PHE A 37 11.62 -18.98 16.68
C PHE A 37 12.46 -20.22 16.39
N ALA A 38 13.79 -20.16 16.53
CA ALA A 38 14.72 -21.23 16.14
C ALA A 38 14.57 -21.64 14.66
N VAL A 39 14.17 -20.69 13.81
CA VAL A 39 14.01 -20.88 12.36
C VAL A 39 15.15 -20.17 11.65
N LYS A 40 15.99 -20.95 10.95
CA LYS A 40 17.02 -20.40 10.07
C LYS A 40 16.46 -20.25 8.65
N ASP A 41 16.09 -19.02 8.31
CA ASP A 41 15.66 -18.62 6.97
C ASP A 41 16.65 -17.58 6.43
N GLU A 42 17.25 -17.84 5.27
CA GLU A 42 18.23 -16.94 4.64
C GLU A 42 17.55 -15.80 3.85
N TRP A 43 16.23 -15.85 3.67
CA TRP A 43 15.51 -14.79 2.99
C TRP A 43 14.05 -14.62 3.47
N PRO A 44 13.83 -14.34 4.76
CA PRO A 44 12.49 -14.14 5.28
C PRO A 44 11.87 -12.85 4.75
N VAL A 45 10.55 -12.87 4.56
CA VAL A 45 9.78 -11.69 4.15
C VAL A 45 8.99 -11.16 5.34
N THR A 46 9.30 -9.94 5.77
CA THR A 46 8.58 -9.22 6.82
C THR A 46 7.60 -8.22 6.23
N TYR A 47 6.43 -8.08 6.85
CA TYR A 47 5.33 -7.28 6.35
C TYR A 47 4.41 -6.81 7.48
N GLU A 48 3.53 -5.85 7.18
CA GLU A 48 2.44 -5.51 8.10
C GLU A 48 1.34 -6.57 8.16
N PRO A 49 0.58 -6.62 9.27
CA PRO A 49 -0.62 -7.45 9.37
C PRO A 49 -1.70 -7.08 8.34
N PHE A 50 -1.82 -5.80 7.97
CA PHE A 50 -2.80 -5.36 6.97
C PHE A 50 -2.51 -5.99 5.60
N ILE A 51 -3.56 -6.43 4.92
CA ILE A 51 -3.48 -6.92 3.55
C ILE A 51 -4.80 -6.64 2.83
N GLN A 52 -4.72 -6.14 1.60
CA GLN A 52 -5.87 -5.99 0.72
C GLN A 52 -5.49 -6.38 -0.71
N TRP A 53 -6.41 -7.09 -1.35
CA TRP A 53 -6.32 -7.40 -2.77
C TRP A 53 -7.70 -7.32 -3.39
N VAL A 54 -7.86 -6.40 -4.36
CA VAL A 54 -9.09 -6.26 -5.16
C VAL A 54 -8.75 -6.54 -6.60
N ILE A 55 -9.54 -7.38 -7.28
CA ILE A 55 -9.28 -7.83 -8.65
C ILE A 55 -10.55 -7.72 -9.50
N GLU A 56 -10.39 -7.35 -10.77
CA GLU A 56 -11.45 -7.52 -11.76
C GLU A 56 -11.74 -9.01 -12.00
N ASP A 57 -13.02 -9.41 -11.98
CA ASP A 57 -13.39 -10.83 -12.14
C ASP A 57 -13.56 -11.24 -13.62
N ASN A 58 -12.48 -11.15 -14.39
CA ASN A 58 -12.47 -11.47 -15.82
C ASN A 58 -11.22 -12.28 -16.20
N PHE A 59 -11.22 -13.58 -15.91
CA PHE A 59 -10.07 -14.47 -16.17
C PHE A 59 -10.28 -15.34 -17.40
N SER A 60 -9.24 -15.43 -18.25
CA SER A 60 -9.25 -16.19 -19.51
C SER A 60 -9.56 -17.67 -19.38
N ASN A 61 -9.20 -18.30 -18.26
CA ASN A 61 -9.30 -19.75 -18.08
C ASN A 61 -9.69 -20.12 -16.63
N GLY A 62 -10.67 -19.39 -16.09
CA GLY A 62 -11.04 -19.49 -14.68
C GLY A 62 -9.96 -18.97 -13.72
N ARG A 63 -10.22 -19.07 -12.43
CA ARG A 63 -9.32 -18.63 -11.35
C ARG A 63 -9.54 -19.46 -10.09
N THR A 64 -8.57 -19.40 -9.17
CA THR A 64 -8.75 -19.89 -7.81
C THR A 64 -9.85 -19.09 -7.08
N GLU A 65 -10.57 -19.74 -6.18
CA GLU A 65 -11.60 -19.14 -5.31
C GLU A 65 -10.96 -18.30 -4.18
N PHE A 66 -10.17 -17.28 -4.54
CA PHE A 66 -9.46 -16.43 -3.58
C PHE A 66 -10.39 -15.60 -2.68
N GLU A 67 -11.66 -15.45 -3.04
CA GLU A 67 -12.71 -14.88 -2.18
C GLU A 67 -12.87 -15.64 -0.86
N LYS A 68 -12.47 -16.92 -0.81
CA LYS A 68 -12.48 -17.72 0.43
C LYS A 68 -11.39 -17.32 1.43
N VAL A 69 -10.41 -16.52 0.99
CA VAL A 69 -9.30 -15.99 1.80
C VAL A 69 -9.24 -14.46 1.75
N SER A 70 -10.41 -13.83 1.68
CA SER A 70 -10.61 -12.37 1.80
C SER A 70 -10.20 -11.52 0.58
N VAL A 71 -9.90 -12.12 -0.57
CA VAL A 71 -9.69 -11.35 -1.83
C VAL A 71 -11.03 -10.84 -2.35
N GLN A 72 -11.09 -9.57 -2.71
CA GLN A 72 -12.30 -8.92 -3.20
C GLN A 72 -12.32 -8.98 -4.73
N PHE A 73 -13.45 -9.39 -5.30
CA PHE A 73 -13.67 -9.42 -6.75
C PHE A 73 -14.77 -8.43 -7.12
N GLY A 74 -14.53 -7.64 -8.17
CA GLY A 74 -15.48 -6.63 -8.63
C GLY A 74 -15.43 -6.41 -10.13
N PRO A 75 -16.38 -5.65 -10.70
CA PRO A 75 -16.39 -5.34 -12.12
C PRO A 75 -15.44 -4.20 -12.51
N ASP A 76 -15.04 -3.34 -11.56
CA ASP A 76 -14.11 -2.22 -11.77
C ASP A 76 -13.31 -1.95 -10.49
N VAL A 77 -11.98 -1.98 -10.61
CA VAL A 77 -11.05 -1.74 -9.49
C VAL A 77 -10.59 -0.28 -9.39
N LYS A 78 -10.84 0.55 -10.41
CA LYS A 78 -10.32 1.93 -10.47
C LYS A 78 -10.68 2.78 -9.26
N PRO A 79 -11.89 2.71 -8.68
CA PRO A 79 -12.21 3.47 -7.46
C PRO A 79 -11.31 3.08 -6.27
N TYR A 80 -11.05 1.78 -6.08
CA TYR A 80 -10.18 1.28 -5.01
C TYR A 80 -8.72 1.66 -5.25
N GLU A 81 -8.25 1.51 -6.48
CA GLU A 81 -6.91 1.94 -6.88
C GLU A 81 -6.72 3.44 -6.62
N LYS A 82 -7.65 4.29 -7.08
CA LYS A 82 -7.62 5.73 -6.90
C LYS A 82 -7.63 6.12 -5.42
N MET A 83 -8.48 5.50 -4.60
CA MET A 83 -8.50 5.68 -3.15
C MET A 83 -7.13 5.39 -2.54
N LYS A 84 -6.56 4.22 -2.81
CA LYS A 84 -5.24 3.81 -2.28
C LYS A 84 -4.12 4.72 -2.77
N LEU A 85 -4.12 5.08 -4.06
CA LEU A 85 -3.09 5.96 -4.63
C LEU A 85 -3.15 7.37 -4.04
N ARG A 86 -4.36 7.92 -3.81
CA ARG A 86 -4.53 9.29 -3.31
C ARG A 86 -4.39 9.43 -1.80
N LEU A 87 -4.82 8.43 -1.02
CA LEU A 87 -4.71 8.49 0.44
C LEU A 87 -3.38 7.93 0.93
N LEU A 88 -3.02 6.71 0.52
CA LEU A 88 -1.80 6.05 0.99
C LEU A 88 -0.56 6.55 0.23
N ASN A 89 -0.49 6.38 -1.10
CA ASN A 89 0.75 6.65 -1.83
C ASN A 89 1.07 8.16 -1.88
N ALA A 90 0.07 8.99 -2.15
CA ALA A 90 0.26 10.44 -2.15
C ALA A 90 0.47 10.96 -0.73
N GLY A 91 -0.25 10.44 0.28
CA GLY A 91 -0.04 10.76 1.69
C GLY A 91 1.41 10.53 2.15
N LEU A 92 1.97 9.36 1.83
CA LEU A 92 3.38 9.06 2.09
C LEU A 92 4.32 10.00 1.33
N SER A 93 4.03 10.31 0.07
CA SER A 93 4.89 11.20 -0.74
C SER A 93 4.93 12.62 -0.18
N VAL A 94 3.78 13.20 0.19
CA VAL A 94 3.73 14.57 0.74
C VAL A 94 4.37 14.64 2.12
N LEU A 95 4.15 13.64 2.97
CA LEU A 95 4.80 13.54 4.27
C LEU A 95 6.32 13.38 4.10
N GLY A 96 6.74 12.44 3.25
CA GLY A 96 8.14 12.10 3.04
C GLY A 96 8.98 13.28 2.53
N ILE A 97 8.46 14.08 1.60
CA ILE A 97 9.20 15.25 1.08
C ILE A 97 9.43 16.30 2.17
N LEU A 98 8.41 16.60 2.97
CA LEU A 98 8.56 17.55 4.08
C LEU A 98 9.51 17.01 5.14
N GLU A 99 9.43 15.72 5.43
CA GLU A 99 10.23 15.06 6.45
C GLU A 99 11.69 14.88 6.04
N PHE A 100 11.95 14.76 4.74
CA PHE A 100 13.31 14.78 4.22
C PHE A 100 14.02 16.11 4.54
N LEU A 101 13.26 17.23 4.54
CA LEU A 101 13.77 18.55 4.91
C LEU A 101 13.84 18.74 6.43
N HIS A 102 12.86 18.22 7.18
CA HIS A 102 12.79 18.34 8.64
C HIS A 102 13.84 17.48 9.36
N GLY A 103 14.01 16.23 8.93
CA GLY A 103 15.14 15.38 9.35
C GLY A 103 14.79 14.04 9.98
N HIS A 104 13.51 13.69 10.15
CA HIS A 104 13.12 12.35 10.61
C HIS A 104 13.59 11.27 9.62
N LYS A 105 13.97 10.10 10.13
CA LYS A 105 14.60 9.05 9.30
C LYS A 105 13.60 8.03 8.78
N THR A 106 12.52 7.78 9.52
CA THR A 106 11.53 6.76 9.19
C THR A 106 10.11 7.30 9.39
N ILE A 107 9.16 6.78 8.62
CA ILE A 107 7.76 7.22 8.65
C ILE A 107 7.16 7.11 10.06
N ASN A 108 7.44 6.03 10.79
CA ASN A 108 6.96 5.89 12.16
C ASN A 108 7.45 7.01 13.09
N THR A 109 8.67 7.52 12.89
CA THR A 109 9.18 8.67 13.68
C THR A 109 8.52 9.98 13.26
N CYS A 110 8.18 10.14 11.98
CA CYS A 110 7.38 11.29 11.52
C CYS A 110 6.00 11.30 12.20
N MET A 111 5.40 10.13 12.40
CA MET A 111 4.09 9.98 13.04
C MET A 111 4.11 10.22 14.57
N GLU A 112 5.28 10.42 15.18
CA GLU A 112 5.40 10.84 16.58
C GLU A 112 5.26 12.38 16.74
N ASP A 113 5.42 13.14 15.65
CA ASP A 113 5.29 14.60 15.65
C ASP A 113 3.82 15.02 15.33
N PRO A 114 3.09 15.64 16.28
CA PRO A 114 1.71 16.04 16.08
C PRO A 114 1.51 17.01 14.91
N THR A 115 2.54 17.77 14.53
CA THR A 115 2.50 18.70 13.40
C THR A 115 2.32 17.94 12.09
N PHE A 116 3.11 16.89 11.89
CA PHE A 116 3.09 16.09 10.66
C PHE A 116 1.89 15.16 10.59
N VAL A 117 1.47 14.60 11.73
CA VAL A 117 0.21 13.84 11.83
C VAL A 117 -0.98 14.72 11.45
N SER A 118 -1.06 15.93 12.00
CA SER A 118 -2.12 16.90 11.67
C SER A 118 -2.08 17.30 10.20
N TYR A 119 -0.88 17.60 9.67
CA TYR A 119 -0.69 17.91 8.25
C TYR A 119 -1.18 16.79 7.33
N LEU A 120 -0.75 15.56 7.57
CA LEU A 120 -1.15 14.39 6.78
C LEU A 120 -2.67 14.21 6.82
N ARG A 121 -3.29 14.34 8.01
CA ARG A 121 -4.73 14.21 8.14
C ARG A 121 -5.49 15.29 7.39
N VAL A 122 -5.05 16.54 7.48
CA VAL A 122 -5.64 17.65 6.72
C VAL A 122 -5.51 17.41 5.21
N PHE A 123 -4.37 16.94 4.72
CA PHE A 123 -4.20 16.56 3.32
C PHE A 123 -5.20 15.47 2.90
N MET A 124 -5.30 14.39 3.67
CA MET A 124 -6.22 13.28 3.38
C MET A 124 -7.69 13.75 3.36
N ASP A 125 -8.08 14.60 4.31
CA ASP A 125 -9.46 15.07 4.47
C ASP A 125 -9.86 16.14 3.46
N LYS A 126 -8.99 17.13 3.22
CA LYS A 126 -9.32 18.35 2.48
C LYS A 126 -8.87 18.34 1.03
N GLU A 127 -7.85 17.56 0.69
CA GLU A 127 -7.28 17.53 -0.65
C GLU A 127 -7.54 16.19 -1.35
N ALA A 128 -7.24 15.07 -0.70
CA ALA A 128 -7.38 13.77 -1.34
C ALA A 128 -8.84 13.29 -1.42
N THR A 129 -9.54 13.26 -0.28
CA THR A 129 -10.92 12.73 -0.18
C THR A 129 -11.90 13.35 -1.17
N PRO A 130 -11.92 14.69 -1.42
CA PRO A 130 -12.84 15.29 -2.39
C PRO A 130 -12.64 14.85 -3.84
N THR A 131 -11.50 14.23 -4.16
CA THR A 131 -11.20 13.71 -5.51
C THR A 131 -11.64 12.26 -5.70
N LEU A 132 -12.07 11.58 -4.63
CA LEU A 132 -12.38 10.16 -4.66
C LEU A 132 -13.80 9.88 -5.13
N ASP A 133 -13.96 8.71 -5.73
CA ASP A 133 -15.26 8.17 -6.09
C ASP A 133 -15.93 7.57 -4.84
N GLU A 134 -17.27 7.51 -4.83
CA GLU A 134 -18.01 6.88 -3.73
C GLU A 134 -17.79 5.36 -3.74
N LEU A 135 -17.30 4.82 -2.62
CA LEU A 135 -17.09 3.40 -2.39
C LEU A 135 -18.07 2.92 -1.30
N LYS A 136 -19.20 2.33 -1.71
CA LYS A 136 -20.29 1.95 -0.77
C LYS A 136 -19.86 1.02 0.36
N GLU A 137 -18.83 0.21 0.13
CA GLU A 137 -18.35 -0.80 1.08
C GLU A 137 -17.18 -0.31 1.95
N ILE A 138 -16.67 0.91 1.70
CA ILE A 138 -15.51 1.46 2.40
C ILE A 138 -15.91 2.74 3.13
N ASN A 139 -15.74 2.72 4.45
CA ASN A 139 -15.73 3.95 5.23
C ASN A 139 -14.35 4.63 5.09
N LEU A 140 -14.30 5.78 4.41
CA LEU A 140 -13.05 6.50 4.17
C LEU A 140 -12.40 7.02 5.46
N ASP A 141 -13.16 7.34 6.49
CA ASP A 141 -12.60 7.79 7.77
C ASP A 141 -11.91 6.62 8.49
N GLU A 142 -12.54 5.46 8.53
CA GLU A 142 -11.92 4.23 9.06
C GLU A 142 -10.70 3.81 8.23
N TYR A 143 -10.75 3.97 6.91
CA TYR A 143 -9.60 3.70 6.06
C TYR A 143 -8.42 4.63 6.38
N LYS A 144 -8.65 5.94 6.53
CA LYS A 144 -7.60 6.90 6.93
C LYS A 144 -7.05 6.60 8.33
N ASP A 145 -7.91 6.24 9.29
CA ASP A 145 -7.48 5.81 10.63
C ASP A 145 -6.60 4.56 10.57
N SER A 146 -6.92 3.63 9.65
CA SER A 146 -6.08 2.46 9.40
C SER A 146 -4.71 2.86 8.84
N LEU A 147 -4.64 3.88 7.96
CA LEU A 147 -3.36 4.38 7.44
C LEU A 147 -2.50 4.98 8.56
N ASP A 148 -3.10 5.78 9.44
CA ASP A 148 -2.40 6.37 10.59
C ASP A 148 -1.80 5.25 11.48
N ALA A 149 -2.59 4.23 11.81
CA ALA A 149 -2.12 3.08 12.59
C ALA A 149 -1.00 2.29 11.88
N ARG A 150 -1.08 2.14 10.55
CA ARG A 150 -0.06 1.46 9.74
C ARG A 150 1.24 2.27 9.70
N PHE A 151 1.16 3.59 9.58
CA PHE A 151 2.33 4.47 9.54
C PHE A 151 3.06 4.56 10.88
N ILE A 152 2.35 4.40 12.01
CA ILE A 152 2.94 4.37 13.36
C ILE A 152 3.66 3.05 13.67
N ASN A 153 3.41 1.98 12.91
CA ASN A 153 3.92 0.65 13.23
C ASN A 153 5.45 0.61 13.36
N THR A 154 5.95 0.45 14.58
CA THR A 154 7.39 0.48 14.89
C THR A 154 8.15 -0.75 14.39
N ASN A 155 7.44 -1.82 14.06
CA ASN A 155 8.02 -2.99 13.40
C ASN A 155 8.30 -2.71 11.92
N ILE A 156 7.79 -1.59 11.40
CA ILE A 156 7.93 -1.11 10.04
C ILE A 156 8.79 0.16 10.07
N LYS A 157 10.09 -0.01 9.86
CA LYS A 157 11.05 1.11 9.81
C LYS A 157 11.22 1.62 8.39
N ASP A 158 10.11 2.04 7.80
CA ASP A 158 10.11 2.53 6.44
C ASP A 158 10.87 3.86 6.32
N SER A 159 11.97 3.89 5.57
CA SER A 159 12.83 5.08 5.54
C SER A 159 12.23 6.19 4.67
N VAL A 160 12.35 7.43 5.15
CA VAL A 160 11.93 8.63 4.41
C VAL A 160 12.65 8.70 3.06
N SER A 161 13.93 8.30 3.00
CA SER A 161 14.69 8.25 1.75
C SER A 161 14.11 7.27 0.73
N ARG A 162 13.62 6.10 1.16
CA ARG A 162 12.98 5.12 0.27
C ARG A 162 11.63 5.65 -0.22
N ILE A 163 10.85 6.28 0.66
CA ILE A 163 9.60 6.93 0.27
C ILE A 163 9.82 8.04 -0.77
N CYS A 164 10.87 8.84 -0.63
CA CYS A 164 11.22 9.91 -1.56
C CYS A 164 11.91 9.42 -2.85
N SER A 165 12.41 8.20 -2.89
CA SER A 165 13.06 7.63 -4.08
C SER A 165 12.07 7.56 -5.25
N GLU A 166 12.54 7.80 -6.47
CA GLU A 166 11.71 7.81 -7.70
C GLU A 166 10.53 8.78 -7.67
N SER A 167 10.62 9.89 -6.93
CA SER A 167 9.54 10.88 -6.84
C SER A 167 9.08 11.39 -8.20
N SER A 168 9.97 11.57 -9.19
CA SER A 168 9.57 12.02 -10.54
C SER A 168 8.61 11.06 -11.27
N ALA A 169 8.58 9.78 -10.90
CA ALA A 169 7.65 8.79 -11.43
C ALA A 169 6.37 8.63 -10.59
N LYS A 170 6.35 9.22 -9.37
CA LYS A 170 5.22 9.18 -8.44
C LYS A 170 4.29 10.40 -8.56
N PHE A 171 4.79 11.51 -9.12
CA PHE A 171 4.05 12.75 -9.37
C PHE A 171 3.43 12.82 -10.75
#